data_AF-A0A1V5K7T6-F1
#
_entry.id   AF-A0A1V5K7T6-F1
#
_cell.length_a   1.000
_cell.length_b   1.000
_cell.length_c   1.000
_cell.angle_alpha   90.00
_cell.angle_beta   90.00
_cell.angle_gamma   90.00
#
_symmetry.space_group_name_H-M   'P 1'
#
loop_
_entity.id
_entity.type
_entity.pdbx_description
1 polymer ?
#
loop_
_entity_poly.entity_id
_entity_poly.type
_entity_poly.pdbx_seq_one_letter_code
_entity_poly.pdbx_strand_id
1 'polypeptide(L)'
;MKRTLNRRKQREEWIPLGVSCLAEQGDAYFDHWQPSPFMTRLFRVRGDRRAEVPAAVHGDGSCRVQAVAGSADLFRKLLECFYGLTGTGMVLNSSLNRHGEPIVHRPADAMHLLLAGVIDELVIGDSVIKSDREAA
;
A
#
# COMPACT_ATOMS: atom_id res chain seq x y z
N MET A 1 9.21 1.62 8.06
CA MET A 1 8.33 1.02 7.04
C MET A 1 8.89 1.13 5.61
N LYS A 2 8.96 2.32 4.97
CA LYS A 2 9.41 2.46 3.55
C LYS A 2 10.74 1.76 3.24
N ARG A 3 11.79 2.03 4.04
CA ARG A 3 13.11 1.40 3.88
C ARG A 3 13.04 -0.13 3.96
N THR A 4 12.37 -0.65 4.98
CA THR A 4 12.18 -2.09 5.18
C THR A 4 11.53 -2.74 3.96
N LEU A 5 10.43 -2.15 3.47
CA LEU A 5 9.72 -2.68 2.31
C LEU A 5 10.59 -2.62 1.04
N ASN A 6 11.33 -1.53 0.83
CA ASN A 6 12.23 -1.40 -0.33
C ASN A 6 13.36 -2.43 -0.30
N ARG A 7 13.99 -2.64 0.87
CA ARG A 7 15.01 -3.67 1.06
C ARG A 7 14.49 -5.08 0.78
N ARG A 8 13.33 -5.44 1.35
CA ARG A 8 12.70 -6.75 1.12
C ARG A 8 12.35 -7.00 -0.35
N LYS A 9 11.95 -5.94 -1.06
CA LYS A 9 11.68 -5.99 -2.50
C LYS A 9 12.91 -5.85 -3.38
N GLN A 10 14.11 -5.82 -2.80
CA GLN A 10 15.40 -5.66 -3.51
C GLN A 10 15.43 -4.45 -4.44
N ARG A 11 14.91 -3.32 -3.96
CA ARG A 11 14.89 -2.06 -4.71
C ARG A 11 15.49 -0.92 -3.90
N GLU A 12 15.94 0.12 -4.59
CA GLU A 12 16.56 1.28 -3.96
C GLU A 12 15.66 1.95 -2.91
N GLU A 13 16.26 2.42 -1.81
CA GLU A 13 15.51 2.96 -0.67
C GLU A 13 14.67 4.21 -1.02
N TRP A 14 15.12 4.98 -2.00
CA TRP A 14 14.46 6.22 -2.40
C TRP A 14 13.18 5.98 -3.20
N ILE A 15 13.00 4.79 -3.80
CA ILE A 15 11.85 4.53 -4.68
C ILE A 15 10.55 4.74 -3.91
N PRO A 16 9.64 5.58 -4.43
CA PRO A 16 8.38 5.89 -3.76
C PRO A 16 7.45 4.68 -3.64
N LEU A 17 6.48 4.82 -2.73
CA LEU A 17 5.36 3.89 -2.54
C LEU A 17 4.07 4.64 -2.86
N GLY A 18 3.06 3.89 -3.31
CA GLY A 18 1.71 4.42 -3.43
C GLY A 18 0.89 4.13 -2.18
N VAL A 19 -0.31 4.73 -2.14
CA VAL A 19 -1.33 4.41 -1.14
C VAL A 19 -2.65 4.11 -1.81
N SER A 20 -3.45 3.28 -1.16
CA SER A 20 -4.88 3.19 -1.43
C SER A 20 -5.64 3.88 -0.30
N CYS A 21 -6.61 4.70 -0.66
CA CYS A 21 -7.43 5.44 0.30
C CYS A 21 -8.92 5.23 0.03
N LEU A 22 -9.74 5.36 1.08
CA LEU A 22 -11.17 5.59 0.90
C LEU A 22 -11.35 6.88 0.09
N ALA A 23 -12.12 6.82 -1.01
CA ALA A 23 -12.25 7.95 -1.93
C ALA A 23 -12.78 9.21 -1.23
N GLU A 24 -13.69 9.03 -0.27
CA GLU A 24 -14.27 10.07 0.58
C GLU A 24 -13.30 10.69 1.60
N GLN A 25 -12.16 10.04 1.88
CA GLN A 25 -11.15 10.57 2.80
C GLN A 25 -10.10 11.42 2.07
N GLY A 26 -10.06 11.42 0.74
CA GLY A 26 -8.97 12.05 -0.01
C GLY A 26 -8.81 13.55 0.23
N ASP A 27 -9.91 14.31 0.32
CA ASP A 27 -9.89 15.76 0.60
C ASP A 27 -9.24 16.11 1.95
N ALA A 28 -9.30 15.20 2.93
CA ALA A 28 -8.68 15.41 4.23
C ALA A 28 -7.15 15.36 4.17
N TYR A 29 -6.57 14.76 3.13
CA TYR A 29 -5.13 14.47 3.01
C TYR A 29 -4.45 15.14 1.82
N PHE A 30 -5.19 15.47 0.76
CA PHE A 30 -4.62 15.88 -0.52
C PHE A 30 -5.16 17.23 -0.99
N ASP A 31 -4.28 18.09 -1.51
CA ASP A 31 -4.70 19.34 -2.14
C ASP A 31 -5.35 19.06 -3.51
N HIS A 32 -6.45 19.77 -3.80
CA HIS A 32 -7.21 19.64 -5.05
C HIS A 32 -7.57 18.20 -5.40
N TRP A 33 -8.06 17.46 -4.40
CA TRP A 33 -8.38 16.05 -4.53
C TRP A 33 -9.36 15.77 -5.67
N GLN A 34 -9.08 14.69 -6.40
CA GLN A 34 -9.97 14.10 -7.38
C GLN A 34 -9.78 12.59 -7.34
N PRO A 35 -10.85 11.78 -7.44
CA PRO A 35 -10.71 10.33 -7.48
C PRO A 35 -9.72 9.85 -8.55
N SER A 36 -8.75 9.03 -8.14
CA SER A 36 -7.77 8.39 -9.03
C SER A 36 -7.81 6.87 -8.82
N PRO A 37 -8.69 6.12 -9.49
CA PRO A 37 -8.88 4.69 -9.22
C PRO A 37 -7.72 3.80 -9.66
N PHE A 38 -6.80 4.31 -10.50
CA PHE A 38 -5.76 3.52 -11.16
C PHE A 38 -4.33 3.93 -10.79
N MET A 39 -4.12 4.70 -9.71
CA MET A 39 -2.79 5.18 -9.30
C MET A 39 -2.01 5.91 -10.41
N THR A 40 -2.70 6.63 -11.31
CA THR A 40 -2.08 7.34 -12.44
C THR A 40 -1.75 8.80 -12.12
N ARG A 41 -2.14 9.29 -10.94
CA ARG A 41 -1.99 10.69 -10.54
C ARG A 41 -1.19 10.83 -9.25
N LEU A 42 -0.43 11.92 -9.19
CA LEU A 42 0.23 12.40 -7.98
C LEU A 42 -0.60 13.53 -7.39
N PHE A 43 -0.70 13.53 -6.07
CA PHE A 43 -1.33 14.59 -5.31
C PHE A 43 -0.36 15.18 -4.31
N ARG A 44 -0.49 16.48 -4.03
CA ARG A 44 0.25 17.14 -2.96
C ARG A 44 -0.38 16.72 -1.63
N VAL A 45 0.44 16.19 -0.71
CA VAL A 45 -0.03 15.88 0.63
C VAL A 45 -0.04 17.15 1.47
N ARG A 46 -1.19 17.42 2.09
CA ARG A 46 -1.39 18.56 2.99
C ARG A 46 -0.34 18.55 4.10
N GLY A 47 0.21 19.72 4.41
CA GLY A 47 1.38 19.85 5.28
C GLY A 47 1.17 19.27 6.68
N ASP A 48 -0.01 19.51 7.25
CA ASP A 48 -0.48 19.02 8.56
C ASP A 48 -0.70 17.51 8.61
N ARG A 49 -0.88 16.85 7.46
CA ARG A 49 -1.15 15.41 7.38
C ARG A 49 0.06 14.54 7.03
N ARG A 50 1.18 15.13 6.62
CA ARG A 50 2.36 14.36 6.17
C ARG A 50 2.92 13.41 7.22
N ALA A 51 2.83 13.79 8.49
CA ALA A 51 3.30 12.98 9.61
C ALA A 51 2.46 11.72 9.85
N GLU A 52 1.20 11.69 9.38
CA GLU A 52 0.33 10.52 9.50
C GLU A 52 0.67 9.44 8.47
N VAL A 53 1.19 9.82 7.29
CA VAL A 53 1.51 8.90 6.18
C VAL A 53 2.94 9.03 5.64
N PRO A 54 3.98 9.05 6.51
CA PRO A 54 5.33 9.42 6.12
C PRO A 54 5.98 8.46 5.12
N ALA A 55 5.56 7.19 5.11
CA ALA A 55 6.10 6.18 4.19
C ALA A 55 5.63 6.38 2.73
N ALA A 56 4.52 7.11 2.52
CA ALA A 56 3.91 7.36 1.23
C ALA A 56 4.31 8.71 0.61
N VAL A 57 4.82 9.62 1.43
CA VAL A 57 5.19 10.98 1.03
C VAL A 57 6.55 10.97 0.33
N HIS A 58 6.59 11.53 -0.87
CA HIS A 58 7.80 11.70 -1.67
C HIS A 58 8.68 12.85 -1.13
N GLY A 59 9.91 12.98 -1.62
CA GLY A 59 10.82 14.05 -1.19
C GLY A 59 10.30 15.46 -1.48
N ASP A 60 9.53 15.62 -2.55
CA ASP A 60 8.83 16.86 -2.90
C ASP A 60 7.50 17.03 -2.13
N GLY A 61 7.12 16.04 -1.32
CA GLY A 61 5.90 15.89 -0.56
C GLY A 61 4.63 15.62 -1.38
N SER A 62 4.78 15.05 -2.57
CA SER A 62 3.69 14.43 -3.33
C SER A 62 3.46 12.97 -2.89
N CYS A 63 2.35 12.36 -3.34
CA CYS A 63 2.04 10.95 -3.13
C CYS A 63 1.21 10.42 -4.31
N ARG A 64 1.41 9.15 -4.69
CA ARG A 64 0.60 8.47 -5.71
C ARG A 64 -0.53 7.69 -5.05
N VAL A 65 -1.76 7.95 -5.45
CA VAL A 65 -2.95 7.51 -4.72
C VAL A 65 -3.88 6.66 -5.59
N GLN A 66 -4.39 5.57 -5.04
CA GLN A 66 -5.56 4.85 -5.52
C GLN A 66 -6.77 5.27 -4.70
N ALA A 67 -7.75 5.92 -5.32
CA ALA A 67 -9.05 6.16 -4.72
C ALA A 67 -9.92 4.90 -4.81
N VAL A 68 -10.30 4.34 -3.67
CA VAL A 68 -11.16 3.17 -3.60
C VAL A 68 -12.59 3.63 -3.28
N ALA A 69 -13.47 3.49 -4.26
CA ALA A 69 -14.90 3.84 -4.18
C ALA A 69 -15.78 2.59 -4.28
N GLY A 70 -17.10 2.76 -4.12
CA GLY A 70 -18.08 1.65 -4.15
C GLY A 70 -18.31 1.05 -2.75
N SER A 71 -18.94 -0.12 -2.64
CA SER A 71 -19.22 -0.78 -1.34
C SER A 71 -19.10 -2.31 -1.35
N ALA A 72 -18.95 -2.91 -2.54
CA ALA A 72 -18.98 -4.37 -2.72
C ALA A 72 -17.58 -5.04 -2.79
N ASP A 73 -16.50 -4.27 -2.78
CA ASP A 73 -15.13 -4.80 -2.89
C ASP A 73 -14.54 -5.16 -1.51
N LEU A 74 -13.94 -6.35 -1.40
CA LEU A 74 -13.23 -6.80 -0.21
C LEU A 74 -12.12 -5.83 0.19
N PHE A 75 -11.41 -5.26 -0.79
CA PHE A 75 -10.34 -4.31 -0.51
C PHE A 75 -10.85 -3.01 0.11
N ARG A 76 -12.06 -2.57 -0.28
CA ARG A 76 -12.71 -1.44 0.39
C ARG A 76 -13.06 -1.76 1.84
N LYS A 77 -13.67 -2.92 2.09
CA LYS A 77 -14.01 -3.35 3.47
C LYS A 77 -12.76 -3.41 4.35
N LEU A 78 -11.63 -3.86 3.81
CA LEU A 78 -10.34 -3.82 4.50
C LEU A 78 -9.97 -2.38 4.90
N LEU A 79 -10.09 -1.42 3.98
CA LEU A 79 -9.81 0.00 4.26
C LEU A 79 -10.77 0.58 5.30
N GLU A 80 -12.06 0.24 5.25
CA GLU A 80 -13.07 0.69 6.23
C GLU A 80 -12.77 0.13 7.63
N CYS A 81 -12.43 -1.15 7.73
CA CYS A 81 -11.98 -1.77 8.98
C CYS A 81 -10.70 -1.11 9.51
N PHE A 82 -9.71 -0.89 8.64
CA PHE A 82 -8.47 -0.22 9.02
C PHE A 82 -8.73 1.22 9.50
N TYR A 83 -9.63 1.96 8.83
CA TYR A 83 -10.05 3.29 9.25
C TYR A 83 -10.75 3.27 10.61
N GLY A 84 -11.68 2.34 10.84
CA GLY A 84 -12.36 2.20 12.13
C GLY A 84 -11.42 1.89 13.29
N LEU A 85 -10.31 1.18 13.03
CA LEU A 85 -9.31 0.82 14.04
C LEU A 85 -8.28 1.92 14.30
N THR A 86 -7.90 2.69 13.27
CA THR A 86 -6.74 3.59 13.33
C THR A 86 -7.09 5.07 13.20
N GLY A 87 -8.28 5.39 12.70
CA GLY A 87 -8.64 6.74 12.25
C GLY A 87 -7.96 7.17 10.95
N THR A 88 -7.15 6.32 10.31
CA THR A 88 -6.47 6.61 9.03
C THR A 88 -7.07 5.80 7.90
N GLY A 89 -7.68 6.47 6.92
CA GLY A 89 -8.39 5.82 5.80
C GLY A 89 -7.48 5.36 4.65
N MET A 90 -6.22 5.01 4.95
CA MET A 90 -5.17 4.77 3.95
C MET A 90 -4.22 3.66 4.35
N VAL A 91 -3.82 2.85 3.36
CA VAL A 91 -2.77 1.85 3.49
C VAL A 91 -1.76 1.98 2.36
N LEU A 92 -0.51 1.59 2.61
CA LEU A 92 0.49 1.48 1.56
C LEU A 92 0.06 0.43 0.54
N ASN A 93 0.15 0.76 -0.74
CA ASN A 93 -0.11 -0.18 -1.82
C ASN A 93 1.01 -0.12 -2.85
N SER A 94 1.59 -1.31 -3.11
CA SER A 94 2.63 -1.54 -4.09
C SER A 94 2.40 -2.91 -4.71
N SER A 95 2.80 -3.06 -5.98
CA SER A 95 2.84 -4.33 -6.71
C SER A 95 3.38 -5.50 -5.87
N LEU A 96 2.76 -6.67 -5.92
CA LEU A 96 3.27 -7.85 -5.22
C LEU A 96 4.29 -8.57 -6.12
N ASN A 97 5.58 -8.24 -5.96
CA ASN A 97 6.72 -8.75 -6.72
C ASN A 97 8.06 -8.29 -6.10
N ARG A 98 9.19 -8.89 -6.50
CA ARG A 98 10.52 -8.26 -6.31
C ARG A 98 10.82 -7.27 -7.43
N HIS A 99 11.84 -6.45 -7.25
CA HIS A 99 12.34 -5.59 -8.32
C HIS A 99 12.80 -6.41 -9.53
N GLY A 100 12.39 -6.01 -10.74
CA GLY A 100 12.72 -6.72 -11.98
C GLY A 100 11.78 -7.90 -12.30
N GLU A 101 10.93 -8.34 -11.37
CA GLU A 101 9.97 -9.41 -11.60
C GLU A 101 8.57 -8.87 -12.00
N PRO A 102 7.78 -9.63 -12.78
CA PRO A 102 6.38 -9.28 -13.03
C PRO A 102 5.55 -9.38 -11.73
N ILE A 103 4.36 -8.77 -11.75
CA ILE A 103 3.38 -8.95 -10.67
C ILE A 103 2.98 -10.43 -10.60
N VAL A 104 2.89 -10.96 -9.37
CA VAL A 104 2.35 -12.30 -9.08
C VAL A 104 1.08 -12.58 -9.87
N HIS A 105 1.02 -13.74 -10.52
CA HIS A 105 -0.15 -14.19 -11.26
C HIS A 105 -0.73 -15.49 -10.71
N ARG A 106 0.10 -16.36 -10.11
CA ARG A 106 -0.31 -17.66 -9.57
C ARG A 106 -0.10 -17.71 -8.05
N PRO A 107 -0.88 -18.51 -7.30
CA PRO A 107 -0.65 -18.73 -5.87
C PRO A 107 0.78 -19.16 -5.53
N ALA A 108 1.39 -19.98 -6.39
CA ALA A 108 2.78 -20.41 -6.23
C ALA A 108 3.78 -19.24 -6.23
N ASP A 109 3.55 -18.21 -7.06
CA ASP A 109 4.41 -17.03 -7.12
C ASP A 109 4.30 -16.23 -5.80
N ALA A 110 3.08 -16.09 -5.27
CA ALA A 110 2.84 -15.44 -3.97
C ALA A 110 3.52 -16.18 -2.82
N MET A 111 3.44 -17.51 -2.82
CA MET A 111 4.10 -18.37 -1.85
C MET A 111 5.61 -18.25 -1.92
N HIS A 112 6.19 -18.11 -3.11
CA HIS A 112 7.62 -17.88 -3.27
C HIS A 112 8.05 -16.57 -2.59
N LEU A 113 7.28 -15.49 -2.75
CA LEU A 113 7.57 -14.21 -2.09
C LEU A 113 7.47 -14.29 -0.56
N LEU A 114 6.46 -14.99 -0.03
CA LEU A 114 6.29 -15.24 1.40
C LEU A 114 7.49 -16.03 1.95
N LEU A 115 7.78 -17.19 1.35
CA LEU A 115 8.88 -18.04 1.77
C LEU A 115 10.23 -17.35 1.61
N ALA A 116 10.36 -16.40 0.69
CA ALA A 116 11.62 -15.69 0.49
C ALA A 116 11.73 -14.40 1.34
N GLY A 117 10.79 -14.16 2.26
CA GLY A 117 10.83 -13.05 3.23
C GLY A 117 10.50 -11.67 2.65
N VAL A 118 9.85 -11.62 1.48
CA VAL A 118 9.42 -10.35 0.87
C VAL A 118 8.20 -9.78 1.59
N ILE A 119 7.30 -10.66 2.02
CA ILE A 119 6.10 -10.39 2.82
C ILE A 119 6.11 -11.28 4.07
N ASP A 120 5.47 -10.85 5.15
CA ASP A 120 5.38 -11.64 6.39
C ASP A 120 4.18 -12.58 6.41
N GLU A 121 3.07 -12.12 5.80
CA GLU A 121 1.80 -12.85 5.74
C GLU A 121 1.21 -12.72 4.33
N LEU A 122 0.58 -13.80 3.86
CA LEU A 122 -0.14 -13.85 2.58
C LEU A 122 -1.62 -14.09 2.86
N VAL A 123 -2.46 -13.16 2.43
CA VAL A 123 -3.91 -13.33 2.37
C VAL A 123 -4.29 -13.68 0.94
N ILE A 124 -4.88 -14.85 0.72
CA ILE A 124 -5.29 -15.33 -0.61
C ILE A 124 -6.62 -16.09 -0.51
N GLY A 125 -7.65 -15.59 -1.20
CA GLY A 125 -9.02 -16.06 -0.97
C GLY A 125 -9.42 -15.92 0.50
N ASP A 126 -9.94 -17.00 1.08
CA ASP A 126 -10.34 -17.06 2.49
C ASP A 126 -9.23 -17.57 3.43
N SER A 127 -7.99 -17.64 2.95
CA SER A 127 -6.85 -18.16 3.72
C SER A 127 -5.85 -17.07 4.10
N VAL A 128 -5.33 -17.18 5.31
CA VAL A 128 -4.19 -16.40 5.81
C VAL A 128 -3.04 -17.37 6.07
N ILE A 129 -1.92 -17.16 5.39
CA ILE A 129 -0.73 -17.99 5.47
C ILE A 129 0.40 -17.15 6.06
N LYS A 130 1.00 -17.62 7.15
CA LYS A 130 2.15 -16.97 7.79
C LYS A 130 3.40 -17.82 7.57
N SER A 131 4.54 -17.17 7.42
CA SER A 131 5.82 -17.89 7.42
C SER A 131 6.25 -18.17 8.86
N ASP A 132 6.69 -19.40 9.15
CA ASP A 132 7.32 -19.75 10.44
C ASP A 132 8.74 -19.19 10.59
N ARG A 133 9.18 -18.30 9.70
CA ARG A 133 10.47 -17.63 9.81
C ARG A 133 10.43 -16.64 10.98
N GLU A 134 11.40 -16.74 11.87
CA GLU A 134 11.64 -15.68 12.85
C GLU A 134 11.89 -14.35 12.13
N ALA A 135 11.26 -13.28 12.61
CA ALA A 135 11.40 -11.96 12.02
C ALA A 135 12.87 -11.49 12.13
N ALA A 136 13.51 -11.30 10.98
CA ALA A 136 14.87 -10.77 10.87
C ALA A 136 14.93 -9.24 11.07
#